data_AF-A0A409VP14-F1
#
_entry.id   AF-A0A409VP14-F1
#
_cell.length_a   1.000
_cell.length_b   1.000
_cell.length_c   1.000
_cell.angle_alpha   90.00
_cell.angle_beta   90.00
_cell.angle_gamma   90.00
#
_symmetry.space_group_name_H-M   'P 1'
#
loop_
_entity.id
_entity.type
_entity.pdbx_description
1 polymer ?
#
loop_
_entity_poly.entity_id
_entity_poly.type
_entity_poly.pdbx_seq_one_letter_code
_entity_poly.pdbx_strand_id
1 'polypeptide(L)'
;MFATLGLFSSLPCPERPSCSRPNCLFSHSADIPPQRQLVLPKPTPAKPTPAEPKPTLVPAKRPTAPSTPPEPPRKLQKVAPPQRPLPVQSSSRSETGVPILKVNAAQSLVAIPVRQTMLKTLYDHFVVLYRAILPSNPSLASDHALKQEEEVYKKSTKLTYRNAVIQCVAALKRRETPTSINHPSVGTEDEIAARLEAQKSIEALRLSRELLEPFVHSLEELERYGYFTKIPDGPGGDQPTQEGKIAKCERCGQYFLVKHEQEEEKCIYHWGKAFTSRVNGEKVRNYTCCSRPADGEGCSHGPHVFYDSKAEELHSRHPFSFLKESDGNGKLDVVALDCEMIYTTGGMRVARVSVVDGSGKQILDELIRMDEGVHVIDYNTRFSGINKENHATAVLTLAAVRDTLDSLIDTNTILIGHALDNDLKTLRIIHHKCVDTALLFPHRAGPPYRRSLKDLVREKLGKMIQMGDATQGHSSLEDAISTLDLVRWYILNKQKSAIHADVKR
;
A
#
# COMPACT_ATOMS: atom_id res chain seq x y z
N MET A 1 -16.16 -20.95 -30.37
CA MET A 1 -15.51 -19.99 -31.30
C MET A 1 -16.13 -18.62 -31.06
N PHE A 2 -15.33 -17.57 -30.93
CA PHE A 2 -15.84 -16.21 -30.68
C PHE A 2 -16.12 -15.49 -32.00
N ALA A 3 -17.28 -14.83 -32.10
CA ALA A 3 -17.61 -13.99 -33.26
C ALA A 3 -16.92 -12.62 -33.13
N THR A 4 -16.21 -12.20 -34.17
CA THR A 4 -15.57 -10.88 -34.23
C THR A 4 -16.60 -9.81 -34.60
N LEU A 5 -16.81 -8.81 -33.72
CA LEU A 5 -17.84 -7.77 -33.86
C LEU A 5 -17.54 -6.72 -34.96
N GLY A 6 -16.73 -7.05 -35.97
CA GLY A 6 -16.41 -6.18 -37.12
C GLY A 6 -15.60 -4.90 -36.83
N LEU A 7 -15.36 -4.56 -35.55
CA LEU A 7 -14.86 -3.26 -35.07
C LEU A 7 -13.56 -2.72 -35.71
N PHE A 8 -12.75 -3.57 -36.33
CA PHE A 8 -11.45 -3.19 -36.90
C PHE A 8 -11.30 -3.50 -38.41
N SER A 9 -12.39 -3.89 -39.09
CA SER A 9 -12.39 -4.19 -40.53
C SER A 9 -12.18 -2.98 -41.45
N SER A 10 -12.20 -1.77 -40.90
CA SER A 10 -11.89 -0.51 -41.58
C SER A 10 -10.42 -0.07 -41.44
N LEU A 11 -9.60 -0.82 -40.70
CA LEU A 11 -8.18 -0.52 -40.49
C LEU A 11 -7.29 -1.55 -41.22
N PRO A 12 -6.16 -1.13 -41.83
CA PRO A 12 -5.23 -2.05 -42.46
C PRO A 12 -4.50 -2.91 -41.41
N CYS A 13 -4.22 -4.18 -41.73
CA CYS A 13 -3.42 -5.02 -40.85
C CYS A 13 -1.96 -4.53 -40.74
N PRO A 14 -1.42 -4.29 -39.52
CA PRO A 14 -0.03 -3.88 -39.33
C PRO A 14 0.98 -5.02 -39.63
N GLU A 15 0.53 -6.27 -39.67
CA GLU A 15 1.36 -7.45 -40.02
C GLU A 15 1.34 -7.76 -41.53
N ARG A 16 0.85 -6.85 -42.40
CA ARG A 16 0.89 -7.08 -43.85
C ARG A 16 2.33 -6.86 -44.36
N PRO A 17 2.96 -7.81 -45.08
CA PRO A 17 2.36 -8.95 -45.79
C PRO A 17 2.48 -10.33 -45.11
N SER A 18 3.04 -10.44 -43.90
CA SER A 18 3.33 -11.72 -43.24
C SER A 18 2.18 -12.32 -42.41
N CYS A 19 1.04 -11.64 -42.27
CA CYS A 19 -0.07 -12.09 -41.44
C CYS A 19 -0.75 -13.37 -41.97
N SER A 20 -0.53 -14.50 -41.29
CA SER A 20 -1.10 -15.82 -41.61
C SER A 20 -2.43 -16.13 -40.90
N ARG A 21 -3.02 -15.16 -40.19
CA ARG A 21 -4.20 -15.37 -39.33
C ARG A 21 -5.47 -15.55 -40.19
N PRO A 22 -6.18 -16.70 -40.14
CA PRO A 22 -7.32 -16.97 -41.02
C PRO A 22 -8.54 -16.08 -40.75
N ASN A 23 -8.70 -15.62 -39.50
CA ASN A 23 -9.68 -14.61 -39.10
C ASN A 23 -8.95 -13.41 -38.49
N CYS A 24 -8.25 -12.63 -39.33
CA CYS A 24 -7.61 -11.41 -38.88
C CYS A 24 -8.66 -10.38 -38.42
N LEU A 25 -8.39 -9.68 -37.31
CA LEU A 25 -9.26 -8.60 -36.80
C LEU A 25 -9.20 -7.35 -37.71
N PHE A 26 -8.05 -7.14 -38.36
CA PHE A 26 -7.78 -6.03 -39.26
C PHE A 26 -7.95 -6.46 -40.72
N SER A 27 -8.17 -5.50 -41.61
CA SER A 27 -8.46 -5.76 -43.01
C SER A 27 -7.20 -5.96 -43.87
N HIS A 28 -7.33 -6.89 -44.81
CA HIS A 28 -6.37 -7.16 -45.88
C HIS A 28 -6.86 -6.68 -47.26
N SER A 29 -7.94 -5.89 -47.33
CA SER A 29 -8.33 -5.24 -48.60
C SER A 29 -7.22 -4.32 -49.11
N ALA A 30 -7.14 -4.11 -50.43
CA ALA A 30 -6.25 -3.11 -51.02
C ALA A 30 -6.82 -1.69 -50.90
N ASP A 31 -8.15 -1.56 -50.85
CA ASP A 31 -8.89 -0.31 -51.07
C ASP A 31 -9.14 0.50 -49.79
N ILE A 32 -8.28 0.36 -48.77
CA ILE A 32 -8.43 1.05 -47.48
C ILE A 32 -7.81 2.45 -47.60
N PRO A 33 -8.57 3.54 -47.36
CA PRO A 33 -8.01 4.89 -47.40
C PRO A 33 -6.89 5.07 -46.36
N PRO A 34 -5.77 5.75 -46.69
CA PRO A 34 -4.69 5.99 -45.72
C PRO A 34 -5.19 6.85 -44.55
N GLN A 35 -4.79 6.48 -43.33
CA GLN A 35 -5.18 7.22 -42.13
C GLN A 35 -4.66 8.66 -42.19
N ARG A 36 -5.54 9.63 -41.91
CA ARG A 36 -5.14 11.03 -41.72
C ARG A 36 -4.23 11.13 -40.49
N GLN A 37 -2.99 11.57 -40.70
CA GLN A 37 -2.08 11.90 -39.60
C GLN A 37 -2.66 13.06 -38.78
N LEU A 38 -2.78 12.86 -37.46
CA LEU A 38 -3.12 13.91 -36.52
C LEU A 38 -1.87 14.76 -36.25
N VAL A 39 -1.80 15.94 -36.87
CA VAL A 39 -0.69 16.89 -36.67
C VAL A 39 -0.80 17.53 -35.29
N LEU A 40 0.05 17.10 -34.36
CA LEU A 40 0.19 17.71 -33.04
C LEU A 40 0.93 19.06 -33.15
N PRO A 41 0.38 20.17 -32.63
CA PRO A 41 1.08 21.46 -32.62
C PRO A 41 2.31 21.43 -31.71
N LYS A 42 3.44 21.97 -32.18
CA LYS A 42 4.61 22.21 -31.33
C LYS A 42 4.37 23.42 -30.40
N PRO A 43 4.79 23.37 -29.12
CA PRO A 43 4.65 24.49 -28.20
C PRO A 43 5.57 25.65 -28.58
N THR A 44 5.11 26.88 -28.36
CA THR A 44 5.85 28.13 -28.63
C THR A 44 6.39 28.73 -27.33
N PRO A 45 7.64 29.25 -27.27
CA PRO A 45 8.16 29.87 -26.04
C PRO A 45 7.44 31.18 -25.67
N ALA A 46 7.17 31.38 -24.38
CA ALA A 46 6.60 32.61 -23.86
C ALA A 46 7.66 33.72 -23.67
N LYS A 47 7.26 34.98 -23.87
CA LYS A 47 8.07 36.17 -23.49
C LYS A 47 7.73 36.61 -22.05
N PRO A 48 8.68 37.21 -21.31
CA PRO A 48 8.45 37.73 -19.96
C PRO A 48 7.67 39.06 -19.98
N THR A 49 6.94 39.32 -18.90
CA THR A 49 6.17 40.55 -18.65
C THR A 49 6.87 41.39 -17.56
N PRO A 50 6.82 42.75 -17.60
CA PRO A 50 7.46 43.59 -16.57
C PRO A 50 6.72 43.58 -15.23
N ALA A 51 7.39 44.05 -14.17
CA ALA A 51 6.83 44.25 -12.83
C ALA A 51 6.64 45.73 -12.52
N GLU A 52 5.58 46.07 -11.76
CA GLU A 52 5.25 47.43 -11.32
C GLU A 52 4.69 47.44 -9.87
N PRO A 53 4.54 48.60 -9.19
CA PRO A 53 5.23 48.77 -7.90
C PRO A 53 4.36 48.85 -6.64
N LYS A 54 5.04 48.91 -5.48
CA LYS A 54 4.44 49.12 -4.15
C LYS A 54 4.01 50.59 -3.94
N PRO A 55 2.86 50.86 -3.30
CA PRO A 55 2.50 52.20 -2.84
C PRO A 55 3.21 52.58 -1.52
N THR A 56 3.48 53.88 -1.35
CA THR A 56 4.01 54.50 -0.12
C THR A 56 2.91 55.10 0.76
N LEU A 57 3.21 55.33 2.04
CA LEU A 57 2.34 56.02 2.99
C LEU A 57 3.03 57.27 3.57
N VAL A 58 2.25 58.33 3.78
CA VAL A 58 2.67 59.63 4.34
C VAL A 58 1.52 60.21 5.22
N PRO A 59 1.78 61.15 6.14
CA PRO A 59 1.26 60.98 7.51
C PRO A 59 0.45 62.17 8.08
N ALA A 60 -0.12 61.97 9.28
CA ALA A 60 -0.70 63.03 10.11
C ALA A 60 -0.28 62.91 11.59
N LYS A 61 -0.14 64.06 12.27
CA LYS A 61 0.10 64.20 13.74
C LYS A 61 -1.28 64.19 14.45
N ARG A 62 -1.45 64.07 15.78
CA ARG A 62 -0.89 64.82 16.93
C ARG A 62 -1.37 64.15 18.28
N PRO A 63 -1.23 64.71 19.51
CA PRO A 63 -0.12 64.42 20.44
C PRO A 63 -0.47 63.89 21.86
N THR A 64 0.59 63.52 22.61
CA THR A 64 0.80 63.63 24.09
C THR A 64 -0.09 62.93 25.12
N ALA A 65 0.58 62.20 26.03
CA ALA A 65 0.15 61.81 27.39
C ALA A 65 0.60 62.91 28.43
N PRO A 66 0.62 62.77 29.79
CA PRO A 66 0.50 61.56 30.65
C PRO A 66 -0.31 61.70 31.98
N SER A 67 -0.46 60.60 32.74
CA SER A 67 -0.30 60.49 34.23
C SER A 67 -0.92 59.21 34.83
N THR A 68 -0.46 58.81 36.04
CA THR A 68 -0.87 57.64 36.87
C THR A 68 -0.46 57.90 38.35
N PRO A 69 -0.75 57.02 39.33
CA PRO A 69 -1.99 56.32 39.74
C PRO A 69 -2.51 56.88 41.12
N PRO A 70 -3.47 56.27 41.89
CA PRO A 70 -3.22 55.08 42.74
C PRO A 70 -4.46 54.16 42.99
N GLU A 71 -4.30 53.16 43.89
CA GLU A 71 -5.29 52.16 44.37
C GLU A 71 -5.63 52.36 45.89
N PRO A 72 -6.59 51.62 46.52
CA PRO A 72 -7.68 50.78 46.03
C PRO A 72 -9.06 51.34 46.49
N PRO A 73 -9.90 50.86 47.48
CA PRO A 73 -10.06 49.56 48.19
C PRO A 73 -11.46 48.86 48.04
N ARG A 74 -11.42 47.52 48.04
CA ARG A 74 -12.44 46.48 48.35
C ARG A 74 -13.88 46.87 48.79
N LYS A 75 -14.90 46.37 48.08
CA LYS A 75 -16.25 46.03 48.63
C LYS A 75 -16.83 44.76 47.97
N LEU A 76 -17.67 44.01 48.70
CA LEU A 76 -18.29 42.74 48.29
C LEU A 76 -19.79 42.92 48.05
N GLN A 77 -20.33 42.41 46.93
CA GLN A 77 -21.75 42.09 46.81
C GLN A 77 -22.05 41.05 45.72
N LYS A 78 -23.07 40.22 45.97
CA LYS A 78 -23.74 39.33 44.99
C LYS A 78 -24.64 40.21 44.07
N VAL A 79 -25.24 39.77 42.96
CA VAL A 79 -25.81 38.47 42.54
C VAL A 79 -25.68 38.29 41.01
N ALA A 80 -25.66 37.05 40.51
CA ALA A 80 -25.59 36.77 39.07
C ALA A 80 -26.95 36.87 38.36
N PRO A 81 -27.00 37.36 37.10
CA PRO A 81 -28.10 37.08 36.17
C PRO A 81 -27.90 35.69 35.53
N PRO A 82 -28.98 35.02 35.08
CA PRO A 82 -28.87 33.69 34.48
C PRO A 82 -28.22 33.75 33.09
N GLN A 83 -27.14 32.99 32.89
CA GLN A 83 -26.62 32.75 31.54
C GLN A 83 -27.64 31.91 30.76
N ARG A 84 -28.17 32.46 29.65
CA ARG A 84 -28.79 31.63 28.61
C ARG A 84 -27.75 30.63 28.12
N PRO A 85 -28.05 29.33 28.03
CA PRO A 85 -27.19 28.38 27.35
C PRO A 85 -26.95 28.84 25.91
N LEU A 86 -25.69 29.02 25.53
CA LEU A 86 -25.34 29.18 24.12
C LEU A 86 -25.67 27.84 23.43
N PRO A 87 -26.44 27.84 22.33
CA PRO A 87 -26.80 26.60 21.67
C PRO A 87 -25.56 25.95 21.07
N VAL A 88 -25.19 24.78 21.62
CA VAL A 88 -24.18 23.89 21.04
C VAL A 88 -24.58 23.59 19.59
N GLN A 89 -23.64 23.70 18.65
CA GLN A 89 -23.90 23.45 17.24
C GLN A 89 -24.20 21.95 17.00
N SER A 90 -25.48 21.58 17.03
CA SER A 90 -25.94 20.22 16.83
C SER A 90 -25.92 19.84 15.34
N SER A 91 -24.87 19.12 14.95
CA SER A 91 -24.59 18.62 13.59
C SER A 91 -25.58 17.53 13.15
N SER A 92 -26.85 17.92 12.99
CA SER A 92 -27.96 17.07 12.57
C SER A 92 -27.88 16.75 11.07
N ARG A 93 -27.10 15.71 10.73
CA ARG A 93 -27.01 15.10 9.40
C ARG A 93 -28.39 14.64 8.90
N SER A 94 -28.59 14.68 7.58
CA SER A 94 -29.67 13.93 6.92
C SER A 94 -29.15 12.52 6.64
N GLU A 95 -29.68 11.51 7.33
CA GLU A 95 -29.11 10.15 7.31
C GLU A 95 -29.24 9.47 5.94
N THR A 96 -30.27 9.82 5.16
CA THR A 96 -30.40 9.48 3.73
C THR A 96 -31.07 10.62 2.96
N GLY A 97 -30.84 10.70 1.64
CA GLY A 97 -31.52 11.62 0.73
C GLY A 97 -30.78 12.93 0.45
N VAL A 98 -31.44 13.83 -0.29
CA VAL A 98 -30.90 15.15 -0.68
C VAL A 98 -30.60 15.97 0.59
N PRO A 99 -29.34 16.36 0.85
CA PRO A 99 -28.99 17.09 2.05
C PRO A 99 -29.51 18.54 2.05
N ILE A 100 -29.85 19.05 3.23
CA ILE A 100 -30.44 20.38 3.45
C ILE A 100 -29.41 21.35 4.06
N LEU A 101 -29.23 22.51 3.44
CA LEU A 101 -28.30 23.57 3.88
C LEU A 101 -28.81 24.33 5.10
N LYS A 102 -28.39 23.89 6.29
CA LYS A 102 -28.65 24.54 7.58
C LYS A 102 -27.66 25.69 7.84
N VAL A 103 -27.67 26.71 6.97
CA VAL A 103 -26.80 27.90 7.08
C VAL A 103 -27.62 29.17 7.27
N ASN A 104 -27.09 30.14 8.02
CA ASN A 104 -27.77 31.43 8.23
C ASN A 104 -27.77 32.24 6.92
N ALA A 105 -28.96 32.62 6.44
CA ALA A 105 -29.13 33.38 5.20
C ALA A 105 -28.39 34.73 5.22
N ALA A 106 -28.31 35.40 6.38
CA ALA A 106 -27.59 36.67 6.53
C ALA A 106 -26.06 36.53 6.45
N GLN A 107 -25.53 35.30 6.54
CA GLN A 107 -24.09 35.00 6.48
C GLN A 107 -23.66 34.45 5.11
N SER A 108 -24.57 34.30 4.13
CA SER A 108 -24.22 33.70 2.84
C SER A 108 -24.18 34.69 1.67
N LEU A 109 -23.06 34.70 0.96
CA LEU A 109 -22.81 35.53 -0.22
C LEU A 109 -23.66 35.12 -1.44
N VAL A 110 -24.19 33.89 -1.43
CA VAL A 110 -25.07 33.32 -2.46
C VAL A 110 -26.41 32.99 -1.82
N ALA A 111 -27.52 33.33 -2.48
CA ALA A 111 -28.86 33.08 -1.98
C ALA A 111 -29.09 31.58 -1.70
N ILE A 112 -29.64 31.25 -0.53
CA ILE A 112 -29.78 29.87 -0.06
C ILE A 112 -30.56 28.95 -1.02
N PRO A 113 -31.65 29.38 -1.69
CA PRO A 113 -32.32 28.55 -2.69
C PRO A 113 -31.41 28.16 -3.87
N VAL A 114 -30.50 29.05 -4.29
CA VAL A 114 -29.52 28.76 -5.35
C VAL A 114 -28.50 27.74 -4.86
N ARG A 115 -27.97 27.92 -3.64
CA ARG A 115 -27.04 26.93 -3.03
C ARG A 115 -27.70 25.56 -2.88
N GLN A 116 -28.94 25.51 -2.40
CA GLN A 116 -29.71 24.27 -2.22
C GLN A 116 -29.99 23.55 -3.55
N THR A 117 -30.23 24.30 -4.63
CA THR A 117 -30.41 23.75 -5.99
C THR A 117 -29.09 23.18 -6.54
N MET A 118 -27.97 23.86 -6.30
CA MET A 118 -26.64 23.39 -6.67
C MET A 118 -26.20 22.17 -5.84
N LEU A 119 -26.48 22.15 -4.54
CA LEU A 119 -26.26 21.00 -3.66
C LEU A 119 -27.07 19.77 -4.09
N LYS A 120 -28.36 19.93 -4.45
CA LYS A 120 -29.14 18.83 -5.03
C LYS A 120 -28.48 18.32 -6.31
N THR A 121 -28.02 19.22 -7.18
CA THR A 121 -27.35 18.84 -8.43
C THR A 121 -26.08 18.04 -8.17
N LEU A 122 -25.25 18.42 -7.18
CA LEU A 122 -24.09 17.63 -6.75
C LEU A 122 -24.51 16.25 -6.23
N TYR A 123 -25.48 16.20 -5.32
CA TYR A 123 -26.02 14.95 -4.75
C TYR A 123 -26.52 13.99 -5.82
N ASP A 124 -27.34 14.45 -6.77
CA ASP A 124 -27.89 13.63 -7.85
C ASP A 124 -26.77 12.94 -8.66
N HIS A 125 -25.64 13.63 -8.89
CA HIS A 125 -24.48 13.08 -9.61
C HIS A 125 -23.61 12.17 -8.74
N PHE A 126 -23.45 12.46 -7.45
CA PHE A 126 -22.81 11.52 -6.51
C PHE A 126 -23.62 10.22 -6.36
N VAL A 127 -24.95 10.27 -6.41
CA VAL A 127 -25.80 9.06 -6.41
C VAL A 127 -25.60 8.22 -7.66
N VAL A 128 -25.49 8.84 -8.85
CA VAL A 128 -25.17 8.13 -10.10
C VAL A 128 -23.78 7.49 -10.03
N LEU A 129 -22.77 8.23 -9.57
CA LEU A 129 -21.39 7.73 -9.46
C LEU A 129 -21.27 6.57 -8.45
N TYR A 130 -21.89 6.70 -7.26
CA TYR A 130 -21.74 5.74 -6.16
C TYR A 130 -22.76 4.59 -6.18
N ARG A 131 -23.49 4.39 -7.28
CA ARG A 131 -24.56 3.38 -7.42
C ARG A 131 -24.18 1.97 -6.92
N ALA A 132 -22.93 1.55 -7.11
CA ALA A 132 -22.46 0.23 -6.67
C ALA A 132 -22.13 0.14 -5.16
N ILE A 133 -21.76 1.26 -4.52
CA ILE A 133 -21.26 1.28 -3.13
C ILE A 133 -22.25 1.86 -2.12
N LEU A 134 -23.30 2.56 -2.59
CA LEU A 134 -24.38 3.11 -1.76
C LEU A 134 -25.18 2.08 -0.94
N PRO A 135 -25.48 0.85 -1.41
CA PRO A 135 -26.22 -0.13 -0.61
C PRO A 135 -25.56 -0.45 0.74
N SER A 136 -24.22 -0.38 0.80
CA SER A 136 -23.44 -0.57 2.02
C SER A 136 -23.08 0.73 2.74
N ASN A 137 -23.31 1.90 2.12
CA ASN A 137 -22.86 3.22 2.61
C ASN A 137 -23.90 4.31 2.29
N PRO A 138 -25.13 4.26 2.85
CA PRO A 138 -26.27 5.02 2.33
C PRO A 138 -26.18 6.55 2.49
N SER A 139 -25.39 7.07 3.43
CA SER A 139 -25.19 8.54 3.59
C SER A 139 -24.11 9.13 2.67
N LEU A 140 -23.29 8.30 2.01
CA LEU A 140 -22.02 8.71 1.40
C LEU A 140 -22.18 9.80 0.32
N ALA A 141 -23.23 9.71 -0.49
CA ALA A 141 -23.54 10.73 -1.50
C ALA A 141 -24.00 12.05 -0.87
N SER A 142 -24.74 12.01 0.24
CA SER A 142 -25.19 13.20 0.99
C SER A 142 -24.02 13.89 1.68
N ASP A 143 -23.15 13.12 2.35
CA ASP A 143 -21.95 13.62 3.03
C ASP A 143 -20.96 14.26 2.04
N HIS A 144 -20.69 13.62 0.89
CA HIS A 144 -19.78 14.17 -0.13
C HIS A 144 -20.38 15.35 -0.89
N ALA A 145 -21.69 15.36 -1.16
CA ALA A 145 -22.34 16.53 -1.77
C ALA A 145 -22.26 17.78 -0.88
N LEU A 146 -22.45 17.62 0.44
CA LEU A 146 -22.30 18.71 1.42
C LEU A 146 -20.87 19.26 1.45
N LYS A 147 -19.86 18.39 1.62
CA LYS A 147 -18.44 18.79 1.59
C LYS A 147 -18.10 19.51 0.28
N GLN A 148 -18.51 18.95 -0.86
CA GLN A 148 -18.16 19.50 -2.17
C GLN A 148 -18.79 20.89 -2.39
N GLU A 149 -20.03 21.09 -1.92
CA GLU A 149 -20.66 22.40 -1.96
C GLU A 149 -19.95 23.41 -1.05
N GLU A 150 -19.50 23.00 0.13
CA GLU A 150 -18.78 23.85 1.07
C GLU A 150 -17.39 24.24 0.54
N GLU A 151 -16.66 23.31 -0.08
CA GLU A 151 -15.39 23.55 -0.79
C GLU A 151 -15.56 24.58 -1.90
N VAL A 152 -16.54 24.36 -2.79
CA VAL A 152 -16.83 25.27 -3.90
C VAL A 152 -17.28 26.64 -3.39
N TYR A 153 -18.11 26.68 -2.34
CA TYR A 153 -18.56 27.91 -1.71
C TYR A 153 -17.40 28.72 -1.11
N LYS A 154 -16.46 28.07 -0.42
CA LYS A 154 -15.25 28.72 0.14
C LYS A 154 -14.31 29.28 -0.93
N LYS A 155 -14.26 28.66 -2.10
CA LYS A 155 -13.38 29.06 -3.23
C LYS A 155 -14.03 30.00 -4.24
N SER A 156 -15.34 30.24 -4.15
CA SER A 156 -16.10 30.99 -5.16
C SER A 156 -16.55 32.37 -4.68
N THR A 157 -16.78 33.27 -5.65
CA THR A 157 -17.53 34.50 -5.43
C THR A 157 -19.02 34.28 -5.71
N LYS A 158 -19.86 35.25 -5.34
CA LYS A 158 -21.29 35.27 -5.67
C LYS A 158 -21.58 35.05 -7.17
N LEU A 159 -20.69 35.50 -8.05
CA LEU A 159 -20.83 35.40 -9.50
C LEU A 159 -20.28 34.08 -10.06
N THR A 160 -19.18 33.55 -9.51
CA THR A 160 -18.53 32.34 -10.04
C THR A 160 -19.10 31.04 -9.50
N TYR A 161 -19.73 31.05 -8.31
CA TYR A 161 -20.22 29.85 -7.60
C TYR A 161 -21.03 28.88 -8.47
N ARG A 162 -22.01 29.37 -9.24
CA ARG A 162 -22.86 28.50 -10.09
C ARG A 162 -22.02 27.78 -11.15
N ASN A 163 -21.07 28.48 -11.76
CA ASN A 163 -20.22 27.92 -12.81
C ASN A 163 -19.18 26.95 -12.23
N ALA A 164 -18.65 27.24 -11.04
CA ALA A 164 -17.76 26.32 -10.32
C ALA A 164 -18.47 25.00 -9.97
N VAL A 165 -19.70 25.03 -9.44
CA VAL A 165 -20.47 23.78 -9.22
C VAL A 165 -20.71 23.01 -10.53
N ILE A 166 -21.02 23.70 -11.63
CA ILE A 166 -21.19 23.05 -12.94
C ILE A 166 -19.87 22.40 -13.42
N GLN A 167 -18.72 23.00 -13.15
CA GLN A 167 -17.41 22.42 -13.44
C GLN A 167 -17.14 21.16 -12.60
N CYS A 168 -17.41 21.18 -11.29
CA CYS A 168 -17.29 20.01 -10.42
C CYS A 168 -18.24 18.88 -10.86
N VAL A 169 -19.48 19.20 -11.27
CA VAL A 169 -20.42 18.23 -11.86
C VAL A 169 -19.87 17.65 -13.18
N ALA A 170 -19.23 18.46 -14.02
CA ALA A 170 -18.61 18.00 -15.26
C ALA A 170 -17.33 17.17 -15.02
N ALA A 171 -16.66 17.33 -13.88
CA ALA A 171 -15.56 16.47 -13.44
C ALA A 171 -16.07 15.15 -12.82
N LEU A 172 -17.09 15.20 -11.95
CA LEU A 172 -17.77 14.01 -11.40
C LEU A 172 -18.24 13.05 -12.50
N LYS A 173 -18.82 13.58 -13.60
CA LYS A 173 -19.22 12.81 -14.79
C LYS A 173 -18.07 12.13 -15.54
N ARG A 174 -16.82 12.54 -15.33
CA ARG A 174 -15.62 11.98 -15.96
C ARG A 174 -14.86 11.01 -15.04
N ARG A 175 -15.34 10.80 -13.81
CA ARG A 175 -14.72 9.85 -12.87
C ARG A 175 -15.13 8.41 -13.19
N GLU A 176 -14.19 7.50 -13.02
CA GLU A 176 -14.44 6.05 -13.04
C GLU A 176 -15.41 5.64 -11.93
N THR A 177 -16.34 4.74 -12.25
CA THR A 177 -17.36 4.24 -11.33
C THR A 177 -16.74 3.35 -10.25
N PRO A 178 -16.75 3.75 -8.96
CA PRO A 178 -16.07 3.03 -7.90
C PRO A 178 -16.75 1.70 -7.56
N THR A 179 -15.96 0.63 -7.45
CA THR A 179 -16.39 -0.71 -7.02
C THR A 179 -16.29 -0.92 -5.50
N SER A 180 -15.54 -0.06 -4.78
CA SER A 180 -15.45 -0.07 -3.32
C SER A 180 -15.29 1.35 -2.77
N ILE A 181 -15.49 1.54 -1.46
CA ILE A 181 -15.32 2.83 -0.79
C ILE A 181 -13.88 3.37 -0.84
N ASN A 182 -12.87 2.50 -1.01
CA ASN A 182 -11.46 2.87 -1.09
C ASN A 182 -11.00 3.23 -2.52
N HIS A 183 -11.91 3.23 -3.50
CA HIS A 183 -11.57 3.48 -4.90
C HIS A 183 -11.11 4.95 -5.11
N PRO A 184 -10.07 5.23 -5.93
CA PRO A 184 -9.48 6.57 -6.05
C PRO A 184 -10.46 7.70 -6.44
N SER A 185 -11.57 7.39 -7.10
CA SER A 185 -12.62 8.35 -7.49
C SER A 185 -13.61 8.75 -6.39
N VAL A 186 -13.54 8.13 -5.20
CA VAL A 186 -14.41 8.39 -4.04
C VAL A 186 -13.89 9.59 -3.24
N GLY A 187 -14.80 10.41 -2.71
CA GLY A 187 -14.49 11.67 -2.02
C GLY A 187 -14.76 12.91 -2.87
N THR A 188 -14.44 14.07 -2.31
CA THR A 188 -14.52 15.36 -3.02
C THR A 188 -13.32 15.60 -3.93
N GLU A 189 -13.35 16.68 -4.71
CA GLU A 189 -12.22 17.12 -5.52
C GLU A 189 -11.00 17.49 -4.67
N ASP A 190 -11.19 18.17 -3.54
CA ASP A 190 -10.08 18.50 -2.63
C ASP A 190 -9.52 17.25 -1.94
N GLU A 191 -10.37 16.31 -1.53
CA GLU A 191 -9.91 15.03 -0.97
C GLU A 191 -9.11 14.20 -1.97
N ILE A 192 -9.50 14.18 -3.24
CA ILE A 192 -8.76 13.47 -4.30
C ILE A 192 -7.46 14.19 -4.63
N ALA A 193 -7.48 15.52 -4.78
CA ALA A 193 -6.27 16.31 -5.01
C ALA A 193 -5.27 16.16 -3.86
N ALA A 194 -5.73 16.16 -2.60
CA ALA A 194 -4.89 15.94 -1.42
C ALA A 194 -4.28 14.53 -1.37
N ARG A 195 -5.01 13.49 -1.80
CA ARG A 195 -4.46 12.12 -1.91
C ARG A 195 -3.40 12.03 -3.00
N LEU A 196 -3.64 12.62 -4.18
CA LEU A 196 -2.67 12.66 -5.28
C LEU A 196 -1.39 13.41 -4.87
N GLU A 197 -1.51 14.54 -4.16
CA GLU A 197 -0.34 15.29 -3.70
C GLU A 197 0.41 14.58 -2.56
N ALA A 198 -0.31 13.87 -1.67
CA ALA A 198 0.31 13.01 -0.67
C ALA A 198 1.05 11.82 -1.31
N GLN A 199 0.51 11.23 -2.38
CA GLN A 199 1.16 10.16 -3.14
C GLN A 199 2.45 10.67 -3.81
N LYS A 200 2.42 11.81 -4.51
CA LYS A 200 3.64 12.44 -5.06
C LYS A 200 4.68 12.72 -3.98
N SER A 201 4.24 13.18 -2.80
CA SER A 201 5.14 13.47 -1.66
C SER A 201 5.85 12.22 -1.15
N ILE A 202 5.18 11.06 -1.21
CA ILE A 202 5.75 9.75 -0.86
C ILE A 202 6.74 9.30 -1.95
N GLU A 203 6.32 9.33 -3.22
CA GLU A 203 7.11 8.87 -4.36
C GLU A 203 8.37 9.73 -4.60
N ALA A 204 8.30 11.04 -4.33
CA ALA A 204 9.43 11.96 -4.42
C ALA A 204 10.45 11.83 -3.27
N LEU A 205 10.10 11.16 -2.16
CA LEU A 205 11.01 10.99 -1.03
C LEU A 205 11.98 9.84 -1.31
N ARG A 206 13.22 10.17 -1.68
CA ARG A 206 14.34 9.21 -1.59
C ARG A 206 14.71 9.03 -0.12
N LEU A 207 14.69 7.80 0.36
CA LEU A 207 15.21 7.43 1.67
C LEU A 207 16.74 7.35 1.62
N SER A 208 17.39 7.85 2.67
CA SER A 208 18.84 7.78 2.88
C SER A 208 19.14 7.22 4.26
N ARG A 209 20.41 6.88 4.51
CA ARG A 209 20.91 6.37 5.79
C ARG A 209 20.55 7.30 6.95
N GLU A 210 20.86 8.59 6.81
CA GLU A 210 20.68 9.62 7.84
C GLU A 210 19.21 9.82 8.23
N LEU A 211 18.30 9.62 7.26
CA LEU A 211 16.86 9.71 7.47
C LEU A 211 16.29 8.48 8.20
N LEU A 212 16.97 7.33 8.13
CA LEU A 212 16.50 6.05 8.65
C LEU A 212 17.21 5.57 9.91
N GLU A 213 18.43 6.03 10.19
CA GLU A 213 19.19 5.69 11.40
C GLU A 213 18.35 5.87 12.70
N PRO A 214 17.49 6.91 12.87
CA PRO A 214 16.61 7.05 14.03
C PRO A 214 15.42 6.07 14.10
N PHE A 215 15.28 5.20 13.10
CA PHE A 215 14.20 4.20 12.95
C PHE A 215 14.72 2.76 12.77
N VAL A 216 16.03 2.56 12.81
CA VAL A 216 16.64 1.21 12.87
C VAL A 216 16.28 0.56 14.21
N HIS A 217 15.76 -0.66 14.15
CA HIS A 217 15.33 -1.39 15.36
C HIS A 217 16.53 -1.86 16.18
N SER A 218 16.38 -1.89 17.51
CA SER A 218 17.42 -2.42 18.40
C SER A 218 17.56 -3.94 18.27
N LEU A 219 18.74 -4.48 18.64
CA LEU A 219 18.96 -5.94 18.64
C LEU A 219 17.94 -6.67 19.54
N GLU A 220 17.57 -6.09 20.67
CA GLU A 220 16.55 -6.64 21.57
C GLU A 220 15.16 -6.70 20.92
N GLU A 221 14.79 -5.70 20.11
CA GLU A 221 13.54 -5.71 19.35
C GLU A 221 13.59 -6.73 18.20
N LEU A 222 14.72 -6.83 17.50
CA LEU A 222 14.92 -7.83 16.45
C LEU A 222 14.82 -9.27 17.03
N GLU A 223 15.53 -9.57 18.12
CA GLU A 223 15.44 -10.86 18.81
C GLU A 223 14.02 -11.14 19.30
N ARG A 224 13.34 -10.15 19.89
CA ARG A 224 11.94 -10.28 20.36
C ARG A 224 10.94 -10.55 19.23
N TYR A 225 11.20 -10.10 18.01
CA TYR A 225 10.41 -10.44 16.84
C TYR A 225 10.89 -11.70 16.11
N GLY A 226 11.99 -12.31 16.55
CA GLY A 226 12.47 -13.62 16.08
C GLY A 226 13.54 -13.57 15.00
N TYR A 227 14.23 -12.45 14.82
CA TYR A 227 15.46 -12.41 14.02
C TYR A 227 16.56 -13.23 14.69
N PHE A 228 17.48 -13.77 13.89
CA PHE A 228 18.75 -14.29 14.40
C PHE A 228 19.79 -13.16 14.34
N THR A 229 20.44 -12.87 15.47
CA THR A 229 21.46 -11.80 15.60
C THR A 229 22.89 -12.31 15.56
N LYS A 230 23.10 -13.63 15.69
CA LYS A 230 24.39 -14.31 15.76
C LYS A 230 24.35 -15.59 14.93
N ILE A 231 25.48 -15.97 14.36
CA ILE A 231 25.61 -17.24 13.63
C ILE A 231 25.40 -18.39 14.64
N PRO A 232 24.52 -19.37 14.35
CA PRO A 232 24.29 -20.52 15.24
C PRO A 232 25.53 -21.40 15.39
N ASP A 233 25.67 -22.05 16.54
CA ASP A 233 26.75 -23.00 16.80
C ASP A 233 26.58 -24.30 15.99
N GLY A 234 27.71 -24.89 15.56
CA GLY A 234 27.76 -26.17 14.86
C GLY A 234 28.30 -26.09 13.43
N PRO A 235 28.28 -27.20 12.67
CA PRO A 235 28.64 -27.20 11.26
C PRO A 235 27.50 -26.61 10.41
N GLY A 236 27.85 -25.84 9.38
CA GLY A 236 26.90 -25.24 8.45
C GLY A 236 26.91 -25.90 7.08
N GLY A 237 25.73 -26.26 6.58
CA GLY A 237 25.56 -26.93 5.28
C GLY A 237 25.95 -28.40 5.24
N ASP A 238 26.13 -29.06 6.38
CA ASP A 238 26.43 -30.50 6.48
C ASP A 238 25.26 -31.40 6.08
N GLN A 239 24.02 -30.89 6.19
CA GLN A 239 22.78 -31.63 5.93
C GLN A 239 21.81 -30.78 5.09
N PRO A 240 22.11 -30.52 3.80
CA PRO A 240 21.33 -29.62 2.95
C PRO A 240 19.86 -30.05 2.76
N THR A 241 19.58 -31.35 2.92
CA THR A 241 18.29 -32.01 2.71
C THR A 241 17.86 -32.85 3.93
N GLN A 242 16.55 -33.01 4.11
CA GLN A 242 15.89 -33.96 5.00
C GLN A 242 15.35 -35.19 4.26
N GLU A 243 15.64 -35.36 2.98
CA GLU A 243 15.20 -36.51 2.18
C GLU A 243 15.57 -37.85 2.86
N GLY A 244 14.60 -38.77 2.94
CA GLY A 244 14.70 -40.01 3.71
C GLY A 244 14.41 -39.90 5.22
N LYS A 245 14.16 -38.70 5.76
CA LYS A 245 13.78 -38.50 7.17
C LYS A 245 12.26 -38.30 7.35
N ILE A 246 11.75 -38.67 8.52
CA ILE A 246 10.34 -38.45 8.88
C ILE A 246 10.20 -37.03 9.45
N ALA A 247 9.30 -36.23 8.86
CA ALA A 247 8.98 -34.88 9.29
C ALA A 247 7.51 -34.77 9.71
N LYS A 248 7.18 -33.76 10.51
CA LYS A 248 5.78 -33.40 10.80
C LYS A 248 5.30 -32.39 9.76
N CYS A 249 4.11 -32.61 9.20
CA CYS A 249 3.56 -31.74 8.18
C CYS A 249 2.94 -30.47 8.77
N GLU A 250 3.38 -29.30 8.28
CA GLU A 250 2.89 -27.98 8.72
C GLU A 250 1.42 -27.71 8.31
N ARG A 251 0.91 -28.47 7.34
CA ARG A 251 -0.43 -28.29 6.76
C ARG A 251 -1.54 -29.07 7.47
N CYS A 252 -1.30 -30.34 7.77
CA CYS A 252 -2.29 -31.25 8.40
C CYS A 252 -1.83 -31.83 9.75
N GLY A 253 -0.60 -31.57 10.19
CA GLY A 253 -0.05 -32.08 11.45
C GLY A 253 0.36 -33.56 11.44
N GLN A 254 0.07 -34.32 10.39
CA GLN A 254 0.47 -35.73 10.24
C GLN A 254 1.98 -35.86 10.02
N TYR A 255 2.56 -37.00 10.40
CA TYR A 255 3.95 -37.33 10.09
C TYR A 255 4.04 -37.99 8.72
N PHE A 256 5.07 -37.66 7.95
CA PHE A 256 5.30 -38.15 6.58
C PHE A 256 6.80 -38.33 6.32
N LEU A 257 7.14 -39.11 5.29
CA LEU A 257 8.52 -39.32 4.85
C LEU A 257 8.90 -38.30 3.78
N VAL A 258 9.95 -37.50 4.02
CA VAL A 258 10.42 -36.49 3.06
C VAL A 258 11.06 -37.18 1.85
N LYS A 259 10.55 -36.86 0.65
CA LYS A 259 11.02 -37.34 -0.66
C LYS A 259 10.86 -36.23 -1.70
N HIS A 260 11.62 -36.31 -2.80
CA HIS A 260 11.47 -35.48 -3.99
C HIS A 260 10.07 -35.63 -4.62
N GLU A 261 9.66 -36.87 -4.94
CA GLU A 261 8.40 -37.15 -5.63
C GLU A 261 7.36 -37.72 -4.66
N GLN A 262 6.17 -37.10 -4.62
CA GLN A 262 5.04 -37.46 -3.75
C GLN A 262 3.83 -37.87 -4.61
N GLU A 263 3.93 -38.98 -5.33
CA GLU A 263 2.85 -39.45 -6.22
C GLU A 263 1.63 -40.02 -5.46
N GLU A 264 1.83 -40.54 -4.25
CA GLU A 264 0.84 -41.37 -3.54
C GLU A 264 0.13 -40.69 -2.34
N GLU A 265 0.83 -39.85 -1.56
CA GLU A 265 0.27 -39.22 -0.34
C GLU A 265 -0.16 -37.75 -0.58
N LYS A 266 -1.48 -37.50 -0.60
CA LYS A 266 -2.05 -36.16 -0.79
C LYS A 266 -2.51 -35.57 0.54
N CYS A 267 -1.81 -34.52 0.99
CA CYS A 267 -2.18 -33.72 2.14
C CYS A 267 -3.51 -33.01 1.90
N ILE A 268 -4.49 -33.21 2.78
CA ILE A 268 -5.77 -32.48 2.79
C ILE A 268 -5.71 -31.43 3.91
N TYR A 269 -5.86 -30.14 3.57
CA TYR A 269 -5.60 -29.04 4.49
C TYR A 269 -6.38 -27.76 4.19
N HIS A 270 -6.27 -26.78 5.10
CA HIS A 270 -6.75 -25.41 4.90
C HIS A 270 -5.57 -24.45 4.76
N TRP A 271 -5.42 -23.80 3.61
CA TRP A 271 -4.40 -22.73 3.42
C TRP A 271 -4.79 -21.40 4.09
N GLY A 272 -6.06 -21.23 4.44
CA GLY A 272 -6.57 -20.02 5.09
C GLY A 272 -6.30 -20.03 6.60
N LYS A 273 -6.30 -18.86 7.22
CA LYS A 273 -6.16 -18.74 8.68
C LYS A 273 -7.52 -18.98 9.34
N ALA A 274 -7.52 -19.56 10.54
CA ALA A 274 -8.75 -19.72 11.32
C ALA A 274 -9.12 -18.38 11.98
N PHE A 275 -10.32 -17.88 11.71
CA PHE A 275 -10.88 -16.65 12.27
C PHE A 275 -12.16 -16.92 13.08
N THR A 276 -12.44 -16.10 14.08
CA THR A 276 -13.67 -16.21 14.88
C THR A 276 -14.72 -15.27 14.32
N SER A 277 -15.84 -15.85 13.88
CA SER A 277 -17.06 -15.12 13.48
C SER A 277 -18.10 -15.15 14.60
N ARG A 278 -19.14 -14.33 14.50
CA ARG A 278 -20.36 -14.49 15.31
C ARG A 278 -21.53 -14.84 14.40
N VAL A 279 -22.17 -15.98 14.66
CA VAL A 279 -23.38 -16.44 13.96
C VAL A 279 -24.44 -16.69 15.02
N ASN A 280 -25.61 -16.07 14.88
CA ASN A 280 -26.72 -16.15 15.86
C ASN A 280 -26.33 -15.83 17.33
N GLY A 281 -25.22 -15.11 17.54
CA GLY A 281 -24.66 -14.78 18.86
C GLY A 281 -23.50 -15.69 19.31
N GLU A 282 -23.44 -16.91 18.78
CA GLU A 282 -22.38 -17.88 19.09
C GLU A 282 -21.07 -17.57 18.36
N LYS A 283 -19.94 -17.96 18.97
CA LYS A 283 -18.59 -17.75 18.41
C LYS A 283 -18.18 -18.96 17.57
N VAL A 284 -18.40 -18.92 16.26
CA VAL A 284 -17.99 -20.00 15.35
C VAL A 284 -16.60 -19.69 14.77
N ARG A 285 -15.65 -20.61 14.96
CA ARG A 285 -14.29 -20.51 14.41
C ARG A 285 -14.27 -21.16 13.02
N ASN A 286 -14.07 -20.36 11.98
CA ASN A 286 -14.09 -20.78 10.58
C ASN A 286 -12.74 -20.52 9.90
N TYR A 287 -12.45 -21.17 8.78
CA TYR A 287 -11.25 -20.91 7.98
C TYR A 287 -11.47 -19.90 6.85
N THR A 288 -10.58 -18.91 6.68
CA THR A 288 -10.73 -17.85 5.65
C THR A 288 -10.71 -18.35 4.20
N CYS A 289 -10.27 -19.60 3.96
CA CYS A 289 -10.16 -20.19 2.63
C CYS A 289 -11.47 -20.77 2.08
N CYS A 290 -12.44 -21.10 2.94
CA CYS A 290 -13.66 -21.81 2.55
C CYS A 290 -14.87 -21.55 3.47
N SER A 291 -14.71 -20.74 4.53
CA SER A 291 -15.70 -20.48 5.57
C SER A 291 -16.24 -21.70 6.32
N ARG A 292 -15.66 -22.90 6.13
CA ARG A 292 -15.99 -24.10 6.92
C ARG A 292 -15.56 -23.92 8.39
N PRO A 293 -16.27 -24.56 9.34
CA PRO A 293 -15.83 -24.71 10.74
C PRO A 293 -14.43 -25.32 10.90
N ALA A 294 -13.77 -25.02 12.01
CA ALA A 294 -12.38 -25.39 12.28
C ALA A 294 -12.15 -26.87 12.64
N ASP A 295 -13.22 -27.64 12.80
CA ASP A 295 -13.30 -29.08 13.03
C ASP A 295 -13.61 -29.88 11.75
N GLY A 296 -13.87 -29.19 10.62
CA GLY A 296 -14.13 -29.83 9.32
C GLY A 296 -12.86 -30.26 8.57
N GLU A 297 -13.04 -31.13 7.58
CA GLU A 297 -11.95 -31.54 6.68
C GLU A 297 -11.45 -30.40 5.80
N GLY A 298 -10.15 -30.46 5.50
CA GLY A 298 -9.44 -29.50 4.65
C GLY A 298 -10.11 -29.25 3.31
N CYS A 299 -10.04 -28.01 2.85
CA CYS A 299 -10.67 -27.56 1.60
C CYS A 299 -9.71 -27.56 0.40
N SER A 300 -8.50 -28.09 0.54
CA SER A 300 -7.45 -28.02 -0.47
C SER A 300 -6.51 -29.21 -0.36
N HIS A 301 -5.95 -29.59 -1.51
CA HIS A 301 -5.11 -30.76 -1.68
C HIS A 301 -3.72 -30.32 -2.17
N GLY A 302 -2.69 -31.03 -1.74
CA GLY A 302 -1.31 -30.78 -2.17
C GLY A 302 -0.35 -31.80 -1.55
N PRO A 303 0.97 -31.64 -1.76
CA PRO A 303 1.99 -32.43 -1.08
C PRO A 303 2.04 -32.13 0.43
N HIS A 304 2.61 -33.07 1.18
CA HIS A 304 3.01 -32.85 2.56
C HIS A 304 4.31 -32.04 2.61
N VAL A 305 4.33 -30.96 3.40
CA VAL A 305 5.47 -30.05 3.56
C VAL A 305 5.81 -29.83 5.04
N PHE A 306 7.06 -29.51 5.34
CA PHE A 306 7.57 -29.22 6.69
C PHE A 306 8.24 -27.84 6.74
N TYR A 307 8.50 -27.33 7.95
CA TYR A 307 9.17 -26.06 8.19
C TYR A 307 10.20 -26.20 9.32
N ASP A 308 11.48 -25.99 9.01
CA ASP A 308 12.55 -25.92 10.01
C ASP A 308 12.58 -24.50 10.60
N SER A 309 12.40 -24.38 11.92
CA SER A 309 12.25 -23.08 12.60
C SER A 309 13.42 -22.72 13.51
N LYS A 310 14.25 -23.69 13.92
CA LYS A 310 15.42 -23.44 14.77
C LYS A 310 16.61 -22.96 13.96
N ALA A 311 17.46 -22.17 14.58
CA ALA A 311 18.57 -21.52 13.90
C ALA A 311 19.64 -22.54 13.47
N GLU A 312 19.92 -23.52 14.32
CA GLU A 312 20.88 -24.62 14.13
C GLU A 312 20.42 -25.56 13.01
N GLU A 313 19.12 -25.90 12.99
CA GLU A 313 18.50 -26.68 11.92
C GLU A 313 18.67 -25.97 10.57
N LEU A 314 18.30 -24.69 10.51
CA LEU A 314 18.45 -23.87 9.30
C LEU A 314 19.92 -23.72 8.89
N HIS A 315 20.87 -23.59 9.83
CA HIS A 315 22.31 -23.53 9.60
C HIS A 315 22.85 -24.85 8.99
N SER A 316 22.41 -26.01 9.49
CA SER A 316 22.76 -27.32 8.92
C SER A 316 22.28 -27.50 7.47
N ARG A 317 21.17 -26.85 7.06
CA ARG A 317 20.68 -26.86 5.67
C ARG A 317 21.54 -26.00 4.72
N HIS A 318 22.06 -24.88 5.22
CA HIS A 318 22.96 -23.97 4.51
C HIS A 318 23.51 -22.98 5.53
N PRO A 319 24.84 -22.72 5.58
CA PRO A 319 25.44 -21.87 6.58
C PRO A 319 24.83 -20.46 6.59
N PHE A 320 24.66 -19.91 7.80
CA PHE A 320 24.43 -18.49 8.00
C PHE A 320 25.74 -17.71 7.95
N SER A 321 25.70 -16.49 7.43
CA SER A 321 26.77 -15.50 7.61
C SER A 321 26.19 -14.10 7.76
N PHE A 322 27.02 -13.16 8.19
CA PHE A 322 26.81 -11.74 7.93
C PHE A 322 27.02 -11.43 6.44
N LEU A 323 26.57 -10.25 6.00
CA LEU A 323 27.08 -9.61 4.79
C LEU A 323 28.58 -9.27 4.97
N LYS A 324 29.27 -8.98 3.86
CA LYS A 324 30.64 -8.46 3.90
C LYS A 324 30.68 -7.09 4.60
N GLU A 325 31.79 -6.81 5.30
CA GLU A 325 32.04 -5.48 5.87
C GLU A 325 32.24 -4.42 4.77
N SER A 326 32.02 -3.15 5.11
CA SER A 326 32.09 -2.06 4.14
C SER A 326 33.50 -1.84 3.61
N ASP A 327 33.68 -2.04 2.30
CA ASP A 327 34.87 -1.64 1.53
C ASP A 327 34.92 -0.13 1.24
N GLY A 328 33.89 0.61 1.67
CA GLY A 328 33.77 2.06 1.53
C GLY A 328 33.44 2.54 0.11
N ASN A 329 33.05 1.66 -0.83
CA ASN A 329 32.89 2.05 -2.23
C ASN A 329 31.70 1.36 -2.94
N GLY A 330 30.82 2.16 -3.53
CA GLY A 330 29.76 1.69 -4.44
C GLY A 330 28.55 0.98 -3.81
N LYS A 331 28.55 0.67 -2.50
CA LYS A 331 27.42 0.04 -1.79
C LYS A 331 26.21 0.98 -1.71
N LEU A 332 25.01 0.40 -1.62
CA LEU A 332 23.77 1.14 -1.40
C LEU A 332 23.56 1.43 0.10
N ASP A 333 23.23 2.67 0.44
CA ASP A 333 22.91 3.06 1.82
C ASP A 333 21.63 2.44 2.37
N VAL A 334 20.64 2.28 1.48
CA VAL A 334 19.27 1.84 1.81
C VAL A 334 18.75 0.98 0.66
N VAL A 335 18.21 -0.19 1.00
CA VAL A 335 17.38 -1.00 0.10
C VAL A 335 16.12 -1.45 0.81
N ALA A 336 15.04 -1.66 0.05
CA ALA A 336 13.93 -2.53 0.48
C ALA A 336 14.05 -3.88 -0.23
N LEU A 337 13.88 -4.95 0.54
CA LEU A 337 14.04 -6.34 0.11
C LEU A 337 12.80 -7.15 0.50
N ASP A 338 12.40 -8.05 -0.38
CA ASP A 338 11.32 -9.02 -0.18
C ASP A 338 11.63 -10.28 -1.02
N CYS A 339 11.19 -11.45 -0.56
CA CYS A 339 11.52 -12.74 -1.16
C CYS A 339 10.33 -13.68 -1.24
N GLU A 340 10.17 -14.36 -2.38
CA GLU A 340 9.17 -15.43 -2.53
C GLU A 340 9.78 -16.78 -2.10
N MET A 341 9.06 -17.56 -1.27
CA MET A 341 9.55 -18.84 -0.74
C MET A 341 8.71 -20.05 -1.13
N ILE A 342 9.41 -21.19 -1.30
CA ILE A 342 8.87 -22.50 -1.68
C ILE A 342 9.28 -23.58 -0.69
N TYR A 343 8.56 -24.71 -0.68
CA TYR A 343 8.87 -25.87 0.16
C TYR A 343 9.72 -26.87 -0.61
N THR A 344 10.75 -27.39 0.05
CA THR A 344 11.77 -28.28 -0.54
C THR A 344 12.11 -29.43 0.40
N THR A 345 12.83 -30.43 -0.10
CA THR A 345 13.46 -31.46 0.75
C THR A 345 14.46 -30.87 1.74
N GLY A 346 15.00 -29.67 1.48
CA GLY A 346 15.83 -28.87 2.39
C GLY A 346 15.08 -27.81 3.21
N GLY A 347 13.78 -28.00 3.45
CA GLY A 347 12.91 -27.09 4.21
C GLY A 347 12.32 -25.97 3.35
N MET A 348 11.91 -24.86 3.97
CA MET A 348 11.51 -23.67 3.22
C MET A 348 12.76 -22.93 2.70
N ARG A 349 12.77 -22.63 1.39
CA ARG A 349 13.87 -21.97 0.68
C ARG A 349 13.35 -20.80 -0.15
N VAL A 350 14.20 -19.80 -0.37
CA VAL A 350 13.91 -18.67 -1.27
C VAL A 350 13.97 -19.12 -2.73
N ALA A 351 13.02 -18.66 -3.54
CA ALA A 351 12.90 -18.93 -4.97
C ALA A 351 12.84 -17.67 -5.84
N ARG A 352 12.63 -16.49 -5.24
CA ARG A 352 12.81 -15.19 -5.88
C ARG A 352 13.33 -14.16 -4.86
N VAL A 353 14.22 -13.28 -5.29
CA VAL A 353 14.71 -12.15 -4.48
C VAL A 353 14.49 -10.86 -5.26
N SER A 354 13.69 -9.94 -4.72
CA SER A 354 13.51 -8.59 -5.29
C SER A 354 14.13 -7.54 -4.36
N VAL A 355 14.91 -6.62 -4.93
CA VAL A 355 15.57 -5.54 -4.20
C VAL A 355 15.38 -4.22 -4.94
N VAL A 356 14.91 -3.20 -4.21
CA VAL A 356 14.79 -1.82 -4.70
C VAL A 356 15.63 -0.87 -3.85
N ASP A 357 16.18 0.17 -4.45
CA ASP A 357 16.96 1.18 -3.72
C ASP A 357 16.07 2.14 -2.91
N GLY A 358 16.68 3.04 -2.12
CA GLY A 358 15.96 4.08 -1.37
C GLY A 358 15.07 5.03 -2.19
N SER A 359 15.09 5.01 -3.53
CA SER A 359 14.13 5.72 -4.39
C SER A 359 13.02 4.84 -4.97
N GLY A 360 13.05 3.52 -4.76
CA GLY A 360 12.11 2.56 -5.32
C GLY A 360 12.50 2.08 -6.72
N LYS A 361 13.74 2.33 -7.17
CA LYS A 361 14.26 1.76 -8.40
C LYS A 361 14.64 0.30 -8.16
N GLN A 362 14.13 -0.61 -8.98
CA GLN A 362 14.57 -2.00 -9.04
C GLN A 362 16.09 -2.10 -9.31
N ILE A 363 16.77 -2.88 -8.47
CA ILE A 363 18.21 -3.19 -8.56
C ILE A 363 18.43 -4.68 -8.83
N LEU A 364 17.64 -5.55 -8.20
CA LEU A 364 17.67 -7.00 -8.38
C LEU A 364 16.22 -7.52 -8.42
N ASP A 365 15.95 -8.52 -9.26
CA ASP A 365 14.67 -9.26 -9.27
C ASP A 365 14.89 -10.63 -9.93
N GLU A 366 15.49 -11.56 -9.19
CA GLU A 366 16.05 -12.80 -9.74
C GLU A 366 15.39 -14.05 -9.18
N LEU A 367 15.25 -15.07 -10.03
CA LEU A 367 14.74 -16.39 -9.67
C LEU A 367 15.88 -17.30 -9.20
N ILE A 368 15.68 -17.94 -8.05
CA ILE A 368 16.71 -18.70 -7.33
C ILE A 368 16.48 -20.19 -7.51
N ARG A 369 17.51 -20.86 -8.06
CA ARG A 369 17.57 -22.30 -8.26
C ARG A 369 17.98 -22.98 -6.96
N MET A 370 17.38 -24.14 -6.68
CA MET A 370 17.74 -24.95 -5.52
C MET A 370 19.20 -25.45 -5.60
N ASP A 371 19.80 -25.62 -4.43
CA ASP A 371 21.15 -26.18 -4.26
C ASP A 371 21.18 -27.67 -4.67
N GLU A 372 22.36 -28.23 -4.91
CA GLU A 372 22.50 -29.64 -5.32
C GLU A 372 21.98 -30.61 -4.25
N GLY A 373 21.18 -31.60 -4.67
CA GLY A 373 20.50 -32.54 -3.76
C GLY A 373 19.29 -31.95 -3.01
N VAL A 374 18.91 -30.70 -3.26
CA VAL A 374 17.70 -30.06 -2.71
C VAL A 374 16.63 -29.99 -3.81
N HIS A 375 15.50 -30.64 -3.56
CA HIS A 375 14.42 -30.80 -4.53
C HIS A 375 13.16 -30.05 -4.10
N VAL A 376 12.41 -29.48 -5.04
CA VAL A 376 11.16 -28.77 -4.72
C VAL A 376 10.05 -29.78 -4.42
N ILE A 377 9.38 -29.59 -3.28
CA ILE A 377 8.18 -30.34 -2.89
C ILE A 377 6.93 -29.57 -3.31
N ASP A 378 6.89 -28.26 -3.05
CA ASP A 378 5.74 -27.41 -3.39
C ASP A 378 6.18 -25.98 -3.70
N TYR A 379 5.85 -25.49 -4.90
CA TYR A 379 6.12 -24.12 -5.32
C TYR A 379 5.33 -23.07 -4.55
N ASN A 380 4.35 -23.44 -3.75
CA ASN A 380 3.56 -22.55 -2.88
C ASN A 380 2.83 -21.42 -3.66
N THR A 381 2.55 -21.64 -4.95
CA THR A 381 2.19 -20.65 -5.99
C THR A 381 1.11 -19.64 -5.58
N ARG A 382 0.12 -20.09 -4.80
CA ARG A 382 -0.95 -19.24 -4.22
C ARG A 382 -0.42 -18.00 -3.50
N PHE A 383 0.75 -18.13 -2.89
CA PHE A 383 1.44 -17.06 -2.18
C PHE A 383 2.66 -16.59 -2.98
N SER A 384 3.48 -17.51 -3.49
CA SER A 384 4.79 -17.18 -4.07
C SER A 384 4.79 -16.63 -5.50
N GLY A 385 3.73 -16.84 -6.28
CA GLY A 385 3.73 -16.61 -7.73
C GLY A 385 4.68 -17.53 -8.55
N ILE A 386 5.40 -18.43 -7.87
CA ILE A 386 6.35 -19.36 -8.50
C ILE A 386 5.59 -20.61 -8.97
N ASN A 387 5.93 -21.12 -10.14
CA ASN A 387 5.44 -22.37 -10.71
C ASN A 387 6.62 -23.19 -11.28
N LYS A 388 6.35 -24.38 -11.84
CA LYS A 388 7.41 -25.26 -12.34
C LYS A 388 8.11 -24.65 -13.56
N GLU A 389 7.36 -23.91 -14.36
CA GLU A 389 7.76 -23.35 -15.64
C GLU A 389 8.69 -22.14 -15.47
N ASN A 390 8.41 -21.24 -14.53
CA ASN A 390 9.28 -20.09 -14.23
C ASN A 390 10.46 -20.49 -13.34
N HIS A 391 10.28 -21.36 -12.34
CA HIS A 391 11.42 -21.86 -11.57
C HIS A 391 12.41 -22.67 -12.43
N ALA A 392 11.97 -23.31 -13.51
CA ALA A 392 12.88 -23.97 -14.45
C ALA A 392 13.82 -23.00 -15.22
N THR A 393 13.55 -21.69 -15.23
CA THR A 393 14.46 -20.68 -15.78
C THR A 393 15.40 -20.06 -14.74
N ALA A 394 15.36 -20.51 -13.48
CA ALA A 394 16.23 -20.02 -12.42
C ALA A 394 17.68 -20.48 -12.62
N VAL A 395 18.63 -19.55 -12.59
CA VAL A 395 20.07 -19.83 -12.83
C VAL A 395 20.90 -19.69 -11.56
N LEU A 396 20.68 -18.62 -10.78
CA LEU A 396 21.45 -18.32 -9.57
C LEU A 396 21.10 -19.32 -8.46
N THR A 397 22.11 -19.89 -7.78
CA THR A 397 21.93 -20.62 -6.52
C THR A 397 21.80 -19.64 -5.34
N LEU A 398 21.46 -20.16 -4.15
CA LEU A 398 21.44 -19.35 -2.93
C LEU A 398 22.79 -18.67 -2.69
N ALA A 399 23.91 -19.39 -2.86
CA ALA A 399 25.25 -18.81 -2.77
C ALA A 399 25.48 -17.67 -3.79
N ALA A 400 25.11 -17.87 -5.06
CA ALA A 400 25.35 -16.88 -6.12
C ALA A 400 24.54 -15.59 -5.93
N VAL A 401 23.28 -15.67 -5.45
CA VAL A 401 22.51 -14.47 -5.13
C VAL A 401 23.03 -13.78 -3.87
N ARG A 402 23.57 -14.51 -2.89
CA ARG A 402 24.24 -13.92 -1.71
C ARG A 402 25.50 -13.15 -2.10
N ASP A 403 26.35 -13.68 -2.98
CA ASP A 403 27.50 -12.94 -3.53
C ASP A 403 27.06 -11.72 -4.36
N THR A 404 25.93 -11.83 -5.07
CA THR A 404 25.32 -10.70 -5.79
C THR A 404 24.86 -9.61 -4.81
N LEU A 405 24.21 -9.98 -3.70
CA LEU A 405 23.83 -9.06 -2.63
C LEU A 405 25.06 -8.41 -2.00
N ASP A 406 26.09 -9.15 -1.61
CA ASP A 406 27.37 -8.63 -1.08
C ASP A 406 28.10 -7.64 -2.03
N SER A 407 27.81 -7.70 -3.33
CA SER A 407 28.31 -6.70 -4.29
C SER A 407 27.59 -5.35 -4.16
N LEU A 408 26.30 -5.37 -3.81
CA LEU A 408 25.38 -4.23 -3.77
C LEU A 408 25.22 -3.60 -2.37
N ILE A 409 25.29 -4.42 -1.31
CA ILE A 409 24.97 -4.07 0.08
C ILE A 409 26.03 -4.62 1.04
N ASP A 410 26.15 -4.02 2.22
CA ASP A 410 27.14 -4.39 3.26
C ASP A 410 26.50 -4.42 4.67
N THR A 411 27.30 -4.73 5.69
CA THR A 411 26.84 -4.72 7.10
C THR A 411 26.32 -3.36 7.61
N ASN A 412 26.61 -2.27 6.91
CA ASN A 412 26.12 -0.93 7.24
C ASN A 412 24.83 -0.57 6.48
N THR A 413 24.56 -1.12 5.29
CA THR A 413 23.33 -0.87 4.51
C THR A 413 22.08 -1.04 5.38
N ILE A 414 21.14 -0.09 5.34
CA ILE A 414 19.85 -0.24 6.02
C ILE A 414 18.90 -1.08 5.14
N LEU A 415 18.46 -2.23 5.66
CA LEU A 415 17.49 -3.10 5.02
C LEU A 415 16.07 -2.78 5.50
N ILE A 416 15.19 -2.47 4.56
CA ILE A 416 13.75 -2.28 4.77
C ILE A 416 13.01 -3.55 4.35
N GLY A 417 11.98 -3.94 5.09
CA GLY A 417 11.13 -5.08 4.75
C GLY A 417 9.83 -5.13 5.55
N HIS A 418 9.06 -6.19 5.36
CA HIS A 418 7.85 -6.46 6.13
C HIS A 418 7.87 -7.91 6.62
N ALA A 419 8.02 -8.12 7.93
CA ALA A 419 8.33 -9.44 8.48
C ALA A 419 9.68 -10.02 7.97
N LEU A 420 10.67 -9.14 7.82
CA LEU A 420 11.95 -9.34 7.12
C LEU A 420 12.84 -10.43 7.76
N ASP A 421 12.52 -10.88 8.98
CA ASP A 421 13.19 -12.02 9.59
C ASP A 421 13.01 -13.32 8.78
N ASN A 422 11.93 -13.45 8.01
CA ASN A 422 11.66 -14.64 7.19
C ASN A 422 12.54 -14.67 5.93
N ASP A 423 12.69 -13.53 5.28
CA ASP A 423 13.58 -13.30 4.13
C ASP A 423 15.02 -13.54 4.54
N LEU A 424 15.50 -12.91 5.61
CA LEU A 424 16.86 -13.09 6.12
C LEU A 424 17.14 -14.53 6.55
N LYS A 425 16.17 -15.23 7.16
CA LYS A 425 16.27 -16.68 7.44
C LYS A 425 16.41 -17.49 6.15
N THR A 426 15.59 -17.25 5.14
CA THR A 426 15.64 -18.05 3.89
C THR A 426 16.86 -17.73 3.01
N LEU A 427 17.33 -16.48 3.02
CA LEU A 427 18.61 -16.02 2.45
C LEU A 427 19.84 -16.48 3.26
N ARG A 428 19.64 -16.96 4.50
CA ARG A 428 20.70 -17.29 5.47
C ARG A 428 21.62 -16.10 5.80
N ILE A 429 21.09 -14.89 5.76
CA ILE A 429 21.84 -13.66 6.05
C ILE A 429 21.51 -13.21 7.48
N ILE A 430 22.52 -12.81 8.22
CA ILE A 430 22.39 -12.15 9.52
C ILE A 430 22.72 -10.68 9.34
N HIS A 431 21.78 -9.82 9.75
CA HIS A 431 21.92 -8.38 9.59
C HIS A 431 21.30 -7.62 10.76
N HIS A 432 21.91 -6.49 11.12
CA HIS A 432 21.53 -5.69 12.30
C HIS A 432 20.91 -4.33 11.95
N LYS A 433 21.22 -3.76 10.78
CA LYS A 433 20.65 -2.47 10.34
C LYS A 433 19.32 -2.68 9.62
N CYS A 434 18.27 -2.99 10.39
CA CYS A 434 16.95 -3.37 9.87
C CYS A 434 15.86 -2.36 10.24
N VAL A 435 14.98 -2.04 9.27
CA VAL A 435 13.79 -1.19 9.42
C VAL A 435 12.56 -1.95 8.91
N ASP A 436 12.01 -2.83 9.74
CA ASP A 436 10.81 -3.62 9.43
C ASP A 436 9.52 -2.83 9.70
N THR A 437 8.63 -2.78 8.71
CA THR A 437 7.33 -2.10 8.81
C THR A 437 6.33 -2.80 9.75
N ALA A 438 6.44 -4.12 9.97
CA ALA A 438 5.65 -4.85 10.94
C ALA A 438 5.96 -4.42 12.39
N LEU A 439 7.19 -3.91 12.64
CA LEU A 439 7.62 -3.34 13.91
C LEU A 439 7.27 -1.84 14.00
N LEU A 440 7.44 -1.06 12.92
CA LEU A 440 7.04 0.36 12.86
C LEU A 440 5.52 0.57 13.02
N PHE A 441 4.70 -0.40 12.60
CA PHE A 441 3.25 -0.39 12.72
C PHE A 441 2.73 -1.56 13.60
N PRO A 442 3.04 -1.55 14.90
CA PRO A 442 2.85 -2.71 15.77
C PRO A 442 1.38 -3.11 15.91
N HIS A 443 1.13 -4.41 16.08
CA HIS A 443 -0.21 -4.92 16.31
C HIS A 443 -0.72 -4.58 17.73
N ARG A 444 -2.02 -4.30 17.87
CA ARG A 444 -2.62 -3.88 19.15
C ARG A 444 -2.54 -4.92 20.28
N ALA A 445 -2.35 -6.19 19.94
CA ALA A 445 -2.16 -7.27 20.92
C ALA A 445 -0.68 -7.53 21.27
N GLY A 446 0.27 -6.77 20.68
CA GLY A 446 1.71 -7.00 20.83
C GLY A 446 2.22 -8.27 20.12
N PRO A 447 3.53 -8.57 20.25
CA PRO A 447 4.13 -9.80 19.74
C PRO A 447 3.46 -11.06 20.33
N PRO A 448 3.41 -12.19 19.59
CA PRO A 448 3.97 -12.40 18.25
C PRO A 448 3.06 -11.89 17.12
N TYR A 449 1.91 -11.27 17.42
CA TYR A 449 0.99 -10.80 16.40
C TYR A 449 1.57 -9.63 15.60
N ARG A 450 1.46 -9.71 14.28
CA ARG A 450 1.90 -8.67 13.32
C ARG A 450 0.69 -8.21 12.49
N ARG A 451 0.73 -6.96 12.01
CA ARG A 451 -0.20 -6.49 10.97
C ARG A 451 0.26 -7.02 9.61
N SER A 452 -0.66 -7.30 8.69
CA SER A 452 -0.27 -7.68 7.31
C SER A 452 0.13 -6.44 6.49
N LEU A 453 1.06 -6.62 5.55
CA LEU A 453 1.45 -5.59 4.58
C LEU A 453 0.22 -5.06 3.82
N LYS A 454 -0.63 -5.97 3.32
CA LYS A 454 -1.88 -5.64 2.62
C LYS A 454 -2.84 -4.77 3.45
N ASP A 455 -2.97 -5.00 4.75
CA ASP A 455 -3.79 -4.15 5.63
C ASP A 455 -3.13 -2.79 5.91
N LEU A 456 -1.80 -2.72 5.97
CA LEU A 456 -1.05 -1.47 6.15
C LEU A 456 -1.10 -0.60 4.91
N VAL A 457 -0.78 -1.17 3.74
CA VAL A 457 -0.83 -0.50 2.44
C VAL A 457 -2.22 0.06 2.17
N ARG A 458 -3.28 -0.72 2.43
CA ARG A 458 -4.67 -0.27 2.29
C ARG A 458 -5.05 0.85 3.28
N GLU A 459 -4.60 0.79 4.54
CA GLU A 459 -4.92 1.82 5.55
C GLU A 459 -4.12 3.12 5.36
N LYS A 460 -2.84 3.02 4.98
CA LYS A 460 -1.91 4.17 4.96
C LYS A 460 -1.78 4.79 3.58
N LEU A 461 -1.64 3.97 2.55
CA LEU A 461 -1.38 4.41 1.17
C LEU A 461 -2.67 4.46 0.32
N GLY A 462 -3.74 3.78 0.75
CA GLY A 462 -4.98 3.63 -0.02
C GLY A 462 -4.86 2.70 -1.23
N LYS A 463 -3.67 2.16 -1.49
CA LYS A 463 -3.37 1.19 -2.55
C LYS A 463 -3.94 -0.20 -2.18
N MET A 464 -4.20 -1.06 -3.17
CA MET A 464 -4.56 -2.47 -2.96
C MET A 464 -3.57 -3.36 -3.69
N ILE A 465 -2.86 -4.20 -2.93
CA ILE A 465 -1.78 -5.10 -3.37
C ILE A 465 -2.16 -6.57 -3.18
N GLN A 466 -1.40 -7.48 -3.76
CA GLN A 466 -1.62 -8.93 -3.72
C GLN A 466 -3.06 -9.26 -4.18
N MET A 467 -3.54 -8.57 -5.22
CA MET A 467 -4.94 -8.63 -5.70
C MET A 467 -5.17 -9.65 -6.82
N GLY A 468 -4.11 -10.35 -7.23
CA GLY A 468 -4.20 -11.50 -8.15
C GLY A 468 -5.03 -12.65 -7.56
N ASP A 469 -5.38 -13.60 -8.42
CA ASP A 469 -6.02 -14.85 -7.98
C ASP A 469 -4.99 -15.86 -7.46
N ALA A 470 -5.48 -17.04 -7.07
CA ALA A 470 -4.66 -18.11 -6.51
C ALA A 470 -3.65 -18.75 -7.50
N THR A 471 -3.66 -18.35 -8.77
CA THR A 471 -2.71 -18.79 -9.80
C THR A 471 -1.62 -17.75 -10.06
N GLN A 472 -1.88 -16.47 -9.80
CA GLN A 472 -0.91 -15.39 -9.96
C GLN A 472 0.02 -15.22 -8.75
N GLY A 473 -0.47 -15.48 -7.54
CA GLY A 473 0.31 -15.33 -6.30
C GLY A 473 0.58 -13.87 -5.91
N HIS A 474 1.62 -13.66 -5.11
CA HIS A 474 2.15 -12.33 -4.79
C HIS A 474 3.25 -11.93 -5.78
N SER A 475 3.92 -10.81 -5.49
CA SER A 475 5.09 -10.36 -6.23
C SER A 475 5.98 -9.60 -5.27
N SER A 476 7.10 -10.19 -4.87
CA SER A 476 8.12 -9.57 -4.02
C SER A 476 8.56 -8.18 -4.48
N LEU A 477 8.50 -7.87 -5.79
CA LEU A 477 8.75 -6.51 -6.29
C LEU A 477 7.62 -5.52 -5.95
N GLU A 478 6.35 -5.94 -5.95
CA GLU A 478 5.22 -5.12 -5.48
C GLU A 478 5.33 -4.90 -3.96
N ASP A 479 5.67 -5.94 -3.20
CA ASP A 479 5.71 -5.91 -1.74
C ASP A 479 6.94 -5.15 -1.20
N ALA A 480 8.12 -5.26 -1.83
CA ALA A 480 9.29 -4.43 -1.51
C ALA A 480 9.03 -2.93 -1.77
N ILE A 481 8.44 -2.57 -2.91
CA ILE A 481 8.07 -1.17 -3.23
C ILE A 481 7.00 -0.65 -2.26
N SER A 482 5.99 -1.47 -1.96
CA SER A 482 4.91 -1.09 -1.04
C SER A 482 5.40 -0.90 0.39
N THR A 483 6.39 -1.67 0.81
CA THR A 483 7.08 -1.51 2.09
C THR A 483 7.90 -0.23 2.12
N LEU A 484 8.65 0.09 1.05
CA LEU A 484 9.38 1.36 0.93
C LEU A 484 8.43 2.57 1.05
N ASP A 485 7.29 2.54 0.36
CA ASP A 485 6.25 3.57 0.44
C ASP A 485 5.62 3.69 1.84
N LEU A 486 5.49 2.59 2.60
CA LEU A 486 5.05 2.64 4.00
C LEU A 486 6.06 3.33 4.91
N VAL A 487 7.37 3.11 4.71
CA VAL A 487 8.43 3.80 5.47
C VAL A 487 8.45 5.30 5.13
N ARG A 488 8.37 5.65 3.84
CA ARG A 488 8.18 7.04 3.36
C ARG A 488 6.97 7.72 4.00
N TRP A 489 5.81 7.04 4.00
CA TRP A 489 4.59 7.52 4.65
C TRP A 489 4.80 7.75 6.16
N TYR A 490 5.47 6.82 6.84
CA TYR A 490 5.73 6.90 8.29
C TYR A 490 6.56 8.14 8.64
N ILE A 491 7.64 8.39 7.91
CA ILE A 491 8.52 9.56 8.10
C ILE A 491 7.77 10.87 7.86
N LEU A 492 7.06 10.99 6.73
CA LEU A 492 6.31 12.22 6.39
C LEU A 492 5.22 12.54 7.42
N ASN A 493 4.58 11.53 8.02
CA ASN A 493 3.56 11.73 9.06
C ASN A 493 4.18 11.98 10.45
N LYS A 494 5.34 11.39 10.76
CA LYS A 494 6.14 11.74 11.96
C LYS A 494 6.58 13.21 11.92
N GLN A 495 7.14 13.67 10.80
CA GLN A 495 7.59 15.05 10.61
C GLN A 495 6.42 16.05 10.76
N LYS A 496 5.28 15.81 10.10
CA LYS A 496 4.06 16.62 10.29
C LYS A 496 3.59 16.66 11.75
N SER A 497 3.67 15.52 12.46
CA SER A 497 3.27 15.45 13.88
C SER A 497 4.19 16.27 14.79
N ALA A 498 5.50 16.31 14.51
CA ALA A 498 6.44 17.16 15.25
C ALA A 498 6.17 18.65 15.01
N ILE A 499 6.06 19.07 13.75
CA ILE A 499 5.75 20.46 13.38
C ILE A 499 4.43 20.95 14.04
N HIS A 500 3.40 20.10 14.08
CA HIS A 500 2.14 20.41 14.76
C HIS A 500 2.20 20.38 16.30
N ALA A 501 3.26 19.86 16.90
CA ALA A 501 3.53 19.97 18.34
C ALA A 501 4.27 21.27 18.68
N ASP A 502 5.24 21.66 17.87
CA ASP A 502 6.02 22.89 18.08
C ASP A 502 5.20 24.16 17.80
N VAL A 503 4.32 24.15 16.78
CA VAL A 503 3.37 25.26 16.49
C VAL A 503 2.25 25.37 17.55
N LYS A 504 2.27 24.55 18.60
CA LYS A 504 1.36 24.61 19.77
C LYS A 504 2.06 24.98 21.08
N ARG A 505 3.32 25.43 21.01
CA ARG A 505 4.10 25.95 22.15
C ARG A 505 4.34 27.45 21.99
#